data_AF-A0A401NS07-F1
#
_entry.id   AF-A0A401NS07-F1
#
_cell.length_a   1.000
_cell.length_b   1.000
_cell.length_c   1.000
_cell.angle_alpha   90.00
_cell.angle_beta   90.00
_cell.angle_gamma   90.00
#
_symmetry.space_group_name_H-M   'P 1'
#
loop_
_entity.id
_entity.type
_entity.pdbx_description
1 polymer ?
#
loop_
_entity_poly.entity_id
_entity_poly.type
_entity_poly.pdbx_seq_one_letter_code
_entity_poly.pdbx_strand_id
1 'polypeptide(L)'
;MMSSSSLWGNISDQYGRKTEDRGHIRDLFTPQFRKTTILLWFIWFSNAFSYYGLVLLTTELFQAGDVCSMSTGGKKLEGRCTLECKYLNVTDYTDLLWTTLSEFPGILVTLWIIDRIGRRKTMAVSFLMFSLFALLLFICVGRLALTAFLFIARAFISGGFQAAYVYTPEVYPTATRALGLGTCSGMARVGALITPFIAQVMLESSIYLTLSVYSGCCLLAALASCFLPIETMGRGLQESSQQEWGQEMVGRTHCSSSSTRST
;
A
#
# COMPACT_ATOMS: atom_id res chain seq x y z
N MET A 1 -25.30 27.80 -49.00
CA MET A 1 -25.23 26.32 -49.10
C MET A 1 -23.78 25.91 -48.84
N MET A 2 -23.45 25.51 -47.61
CA MET A 2 -22.11 24.96 -47.31
C MET A 2 -22.00 23.58 -47.98
N SER A 3 -20.95 23.39 -48.77
CA SER A 3 -20.73 22.15 -49.53
C SER A 3 -20.58 20.97 -48.56
N SER A 4 -21.30 19.87 -48.83
CA SER A 4 -21.24 18.62 -48.04
C SER A 4 -19.81 18.14 -47.79
N SER A 5 -18.89 18.36 -48.75
CA SER A 5 -17.45 18.03 -48.62
C SER A 5 -16.71 18.82 -47.51
N SER A 6 -17.13 20.05 -47.23
CA SER A 6 -16.52 20.88 -46.17
C SER A 6 -16.97 20.50 -44.76
N LEU A 7 -18.17 19.92 -44.63
CA LEU A 7 -18.69 19.39 -43.36
C LEU A 7 -17.99 18.07 -43.01
N TRP A 8 -17.83 17.16 -43.98
CA TRP A 8 -17.11 15.91 -43.76
C TRP A 8 -15.62 16.12 -43.48
N GLY A 9 -14.96 17.07 -44.16
CA GLY A 9 -13.58 17.46 -43.85
C GLY A 9 -13.41 17.98 -42.41
N ASN A 10 -14.32 18.85 -41.95
CA ASN A 10 -14.32 19.33 -40.57
C ASN A 10 -14.65 18.23 -39.55
N ILE A 11 -15.52 17.27 -39.88
CA ILE A 11 -15.84 16.13 -39.00
C ILE A 11 -14.66 15.16 -38.91
N SER A 12 -13.97 14.87 -40.02
CA SER A 12 -12.76 14.04 -40.01
C SER A 12 -11.59 14.72 -39.29
N ASP A 13 -11.45 16.05 -39.39
CA ASP A 13 -10.46 16.81 -38.62
C ASP A 13 -10.83 16.90 -37.13
N GLN A 14 -12.12 16.99 -36.79
CA GLN A 14 -12.59 16.95 -35.39
C GLN A 14 -12.50 15.54 -34.78
N TYR A 15 -12.71 14.49 -35.57
CA TYR A 15 -12.56 13.09 -35.14
C TYR A 15 -11.09 12.66 -35.09
N GLY A 16 -10.26 13.13 -36.03
CA GLY A 16 -8.80 12.91 -36.04
C GLY A 16 -8.07 13.67 -34.93
N ARG A 17 -8.59 14.82 -34.49
CA ARG A 17 -8.06 15.56 -33.33
C ARG A 17 -8.51 14.99 -31.98
N LYS A 18 -9.48 14.07 -31.98
CA LYS A 18 -9.83 13.17 -30.86
C LYS A 18 -9.04 11.87 -30.89
N THR A 19 -7.92 11.82 -31.60
CA THR A 19 -6.90 10.81 -31.29
C THR A 19 -6.32 11.21 -29.94
N GLU A 20 -6.96 10.73 -28.87
CA GLU A 20 -6.54 10.88 -27.47
C GLU A 20 -5.03 10.80 -27.39
N ASP A 21 -4.41 11.87 -26.89
CA ASP A 21 -3.03 11.84 -26.44
C ASP A 21 -2.99 10.81 -25.31
N ARG A 22 -2.69 9.56 -25.66
CA ARG A 22 -2.56 8.45 -24.72
C ARG A 22 -1.40 8.84 -23.83
N GLY A 23 -1.70 9.29 -22.62
CA GLY A 23 -0.70 9.84 -21.71
C GLY A 23 0.56 8.97 -21.71
N HIS A 24 1.72 9.57 -21.89
CA HIS A 24 2.97 8.84 -21.92
C HIS A 24 3.42 8.54 -20.49
N ILE A 25 4.17 7.45 -20.28
CA ILE A 25 4.77 7.14 -18.96
C ILE A 25 5.64 8.30 -18.44
N ARG A 26 6.21 9.10 -19.36
CA ARG A 26 6.99 10.31 -19.02
C ARG A 26 6.15 11.39 -18.34
N ASP A 27 4.84 11.45 -18.60
CA ASP A 27 3.94 12.44 -18.01
C ASP A 27 3.76 12.22 -16.50
N LEU A 28 3.96 10.98 -16.04
CA LEU A 28 3.95 10.61 -14.62
C LEU A 28 5.15 11.19 -13.85
N PHE A 29 6.24 11.51 -14.55
CA PHE A 29 7.50 12.07 -14.00
C PHE A 29 7.63 13.58 -14.17
N THR A 30 6.57 14.23 -14.63
CA THR A 30 6.45 15.69 -14.64
C THR A 30 6.73 16.22 -13.22
N PRO A 31 7.47 17.32 -13.05
CA PRO A 31 7.91 17.82 -11.74
C PRO A 31 6.78 17.99 -10.70
N GLN A 32 5.55 18.19 -11.16
CA GLN A 32 4.36 18.31 -10.33
C GLN A 32 3.93 16.96 -9.70
N PHE A 33 3.99 15.85 -10.45
CA PHE A 33 3.56 14.52 -10.01
C PHE A 33 4.70 13.64 -9.48
N ARG A 34 5.96 13.96 -9.82
CA ARG A 34 7.13 13.11 -9.52
C ARG A 34 7.25 12.72 -8.05
N LYS A 35 7.05 13.67 -7.12
CA LYS A 35 7.11 13.40 -5.67
C LYS A 35 6.02 12.40 -5.26
N THR A 36 4.80 12.60 -5.74
CA THR A 36 3.66 11.73 -5.43
C THR A 36 3.86 10.33 -6.02
N THR A 37 4.34 10.22 -7.26
CA THR A 37 4.63 8.94 -7.92
C THR A 37 5.69 8.15 -7.16
N ILE A 38 6.81 8.79 -6.75
CA ILE A 38 7.88 8.11 -6.01
C ILE A 38 7.39 7.64 -4.62
N LEU A 39 6.63 8.48 -3.92
CA LEU A 39 6.05 8.11 -2.63
C LEU A 39 5.06 6.95 -2.77
N LEU A 40 4.21 6.97 -3.80
CA LEU A 40 3.27 5.89 -4.08
C LEU A 40 3.98 4.59 -4.44
N TRP A 41 5.03 4.64 -5.25
CA TRP A 41 5.82 3.46 -5.57
C TRP A 41 6.42 2.83 -4.32
N PHE A 42 6.96 3.65 -3.41
CA PHE A 42 7.49 3.17 -2.14
C PHE A 42 6.40 2.58 -1.24
N ILE A 43 5.23 3.21 -1.15
CA ILE A 43 4.09 2.70 -0.37
C ILE A 43 3.61 1.36 -0.92
N TRP A 44 3.41 1.25 -2.23
CA TRP A 44 2.99 0.01 -2.88
C TRP A 44 4.01 -1.10 -2.73
N PHE A 45 5.29 -0.78 -2.88
CA PHE A 45 6.40 -1.69 -2.61
C PHE A 45 6.36 -2.22 -1.18
N SER A 46 6.37 -1.31 -0.20
CA SER A 46 6.43 -1.65 1.22
C SER A 46 5.20 -2.44 1.68
N ASN A 47 4.03 -2.09 1.17
CA ASN A 47 2.79 -2.77 1.49
C ASN A 47 2.80 -4.22 0.98
N ALA A 48 3.11 -4.44 -0.30
CA ALA A 48 3.21 -5.79 -0.84
C ALA A 48 4.31 -6.58 -0.13
N PHE A 49 5.49 -5.99 0.06
CA PHE A 49 6.60 -6.60 0.78
C PHE A 49 6.19 -7.08 2.18
N SER A 50 5.47 -6.25 2.94
CA SER A 50 5.06 -6.56 4.30
C SER A 50 3.85 -7.48 4.36
N TYR A 51 2.91 -7.39 3.41
CA TYR A 51 1.76 -8.28 3.30
C TYR A 51 2.21 -9.71 3.07
N TYR A 52 3.01 -9.95 2.02
CA TYR A 52 3.55 -11.29 1.75
C TYR A 52 4.49 -11.74 2.88
N GLY A 53 5.24 -10.81 3.48
CA GLY A 53 6.12 -11.11 4.61
C GLY A 53 5.37 -11.61 5.83
N LEU A 54 4.27 -10.94 6.19
CA LEU A 54 3.37 -11.37 7.27
C LEU A 54 2.77 -12.74 6.97
N VAL A 55 2.34 -13.01 5.74
CA VAL A 55 1.77 -14.31 5.34
C VAL A 55 2.76 -15.45 5.58
N LEU A 56 4.00 -15.29 5.11
CA LEU A 56 5.06 -16.29 5.29
C LEU A 56 5.46 -16.43 6.76
N LEU A 57 5.61 -15.31 7.47
CA LEU A 57 5.97 -15.32 8.88
C LEU A 57 4.89 -16.00 9.73
N THR A 58 3.62 -15.82 9.40
CA THR A 58 2.50 -16.37 10.16
C THR A 58 2.55 -17.89 10.22
N THR A 59 2.88 -18.56 9.10
CA THR A 59 3.00 -20.02 9.08
C THR A 59 4.16 -20.50 9.95
N GLU A 60 5.30 -19.82 9.86
CA GLU A 60 6.49 -20.12 10.66
C GLU A 60 6.25 -19.90 12.16
N LEU A 61 5.52 -18.84 12.52
CA LEU A 61 5.22 -18.49 13.90
C LEU A 61 4.27 -19.52 14.54
N PHE A 62 3.32 -20.06 13.78
CA PHE A 62 2.46 -21.16 14.26
C PHE A 62 3.21 -22.50 14.32
N GLN A 63 4.12 -22.77 13.38
CA GLN A 63 4.95 -23.99 13.39
C GLN A 63 5.94 -24.02 14.57
N ALA A 64 6.54 -22.87 14.90
CA ALA A 64 7.50 -22.72 15.99
C ALA A 64 6.90 -23.02 17.37
N GLY A 65 5.58 -22.94 17.54
CA GLY A 65 4.91 -23.02 18.83
C GLY A 65 5.06 -21.72 19.65
N ASP A 66 4.37 -21.62 20.80
CA ASP A 66 4.28 -20.38 21.60
C ASP A 66 5.62 -19.62 21.68
N VAL A 67 5.63 -18.35 21.28
CA VAL A 67 6.81 -17.44 21.22
C VAL A 67 7.61 -17.42 22.53
N CYS A 68 6.95 -17.69 23.66
CA CYS A 68 7.54 -17.81 24.99
C CYS A 68 8.52 -19.00 25.15
N SER A 69 8.32 -20.08 24.40
CA SER A 69 9.20 -21.25 24.44
C SER A 69 10.53 -21.01 23.73
N MET A 70 10.61 -20.00 22.85
CA MET A 70 11.86 -19.54 22.23
C MET A 70 12.66 -18.59 23.13
N SER A 71 11.98 -17.69 23.86
CA SER A 71 12.65 -16.69 24.72
C SER A 71 13.29 -17.27 25.99
N THR A 72 12.72 -18.35 26.53
CA THR A 72 13.26 -19.01 27.74
C THR A 72 14.38 -20.01 27.43
N GLY A 73 14.59 -20.34 26.15
CA GLY A 73 15.58 -21.30 25.70
C GLY A 73 16.81 -20.62 25.13
N GLY A 74 17.77 -20.26 25.98
CA GLY A 74 19.17 -20.01 25.60
C GLY A 74 19.87 -21.26 25.08
N LYS A 75 19.21 -22.08 24.25
CA LYS A 75 19.87 -23.13 23.50
C LYS A 75 20.46 -22.47 22.27
N LYS A 76 21.80 -22.36 22.28
CA LYS A 76 22.63 -22.24 21.08
C LYS A 76 21.91 -22.98 19.94
N LEU A 77 21.71 -22.26 18.84
CA LEU A 77 21.34 -22.81 17.55
C LEU A 77 22.39 -23.86 17.18
N GLU A 78 22.20 -25.07 17.68
CA GLU A 78 23.05 -26.20 17.37
C GLU A 78 22.70 -26.56 15.94
N GLY A 79 23.69 -26.41 15.05
CA GLY A 79 23.61 -26.76 13.64
C GLY A 79 23.39 -28.26 13.46
N ARG A 80 22.17 -28.72 13.75
CA ARG A 80 21.64 -30.00 13.32
C ARG A 80 20.69 -29.69 12.19
N CYS A 81 21.10 -30.02 10.98
CA CYS A 81 20.19 -30.33 9.89
C CYS A 81 19.28 -31.49 10.33
N THR A 82 18.24 -31.18 11.09
CA THR A 82 17.02 -31.96 11.17
C THR A 82 15.96 -31.06 10.58
N LEU A 83 15.74 -31.23 9.28
CA LEU A 83 14.52 -30.82 8.61
C LEU A 83 13.37 -31.63 9.25
N GLU A 84 13.04 -31.36 10.52
CA GLU A 84 11.83 -31.87 11.15
C GLU A 84 10.69 -31.15 10.43
N CYS A 85 10.14 -31.81 9.40
CA CYS A 85 8.84 -31.46 8.84
C CYS A 85 7.80 -31.62 9.96
N LYS A 86 7.69 -30.62 10.82
CA LYS A 86 6.62 -30.56 11.80
C LYS A 86 5.35 -30.19 11.05
N TYR A 87 4.52 -31.19 10.82
CA TYR A 87 3.25 -31.04 10.16
C TYR A 87 2.37 -30.05 10.94
N LEU A 88 1.70 -29.13 10.24
CA LEU A 88 0.69 -28.26 10.86
C LEU A 88 -0.43 -29.13 11.42
N ASN A 89 -0.82 -28.86 12.66
CA ASN A 89 -1.98 -29.48 13.26
C ASN A 89 -3.27 -28.78 12.82
N VAL A 90 -4.40 -29.47 13.04
CA VAL A 90 -5.74 -28.91 12.79
C VAL A 90 -5.92 -27.56 13.49
N THR A 91 -5.37 -27.40 14.70
CA THR A 91 -5.39 -26.14 15.46
C THR A 91 -4.66 -25.01 14.75
N ASP A 92 -3.54 -25.31 14.08
CA ASP A 92 -2.72 -24.31 13.38
C ASP A 92 -3.43 -23.86 12.09
N TYR A 93 -4.07 -24.81 11.39
CA TYR A 93 -4.94 -24.50 10.26
C TYR A 93 -6.15 -23.66 10.66
N THR A 94 -6.77 -23.92 11.82
CA THR A 94 -7.89 -23.09 12.30
C THR A 94 -7.46 -21.68 12.66
N ASP A 95 -6.28 -21.51 13.26
CA ASP A 95 -5.73 -20.18 13.56
C ASP A 95 -5.37 -19.42 12.27
N LEU A 96 -4.76 -20.09 11.29
CA LEU A 96 -4.49 -19.54 9.96
C LEU A 96 -5.78 -19.09 9.26
N LEU A 97 -6.83 -19.92 9.30
CA LEU A 97 -8.14 -19.56 8.78
C LEU A 97 -8.71 -18.33 9.48
N TRP A 98 -8.59 -18.24 10.81
CA TRP A 98 -9.03 -17.08 11.55
C TRP A 98 -8.29 -15.81 11.13
N THR A 99 -6.96 -15.86 11.00
CA THR A 99 -6.18 -14.70 10.56
C THR A 99 -6.51 -14.27 9.14
N THR A 100 -6.72 -15.20 8.21
CA THR A 100 -7.07 -14.88 6.81
C THR A 100 -8.50 -14.33 6.69
N LEU A 101 -9.42 -14.83 7.51
CA LEU A 101 -10.80 -14.31 7.59
C LEU A 101 -10.83 -12.82 7.98
N SER A 102 -9.79 -12.30 8.65
CA SER A 102 -9.68 -10.88 9.04
C SER A 102 -9.61 -9.91 7.86
N GLU A 103 -9.24 -10.38 6.67
CA GLU A 103 -9.15 -9.55 5.48
C GLU A 103 -10.51 -8.98 5.09
N PHE A 104 -11.59 -9.77 5.17
CA PHE A 104 -12.94 -9.33 4.84
C PHE A 104 -13.44 -8.17 5.72
N PRO A 105 -13.48 -8.29 7.06
CA PRO A 105 -13.89 -7.18 7.91
C PRO A 105 -12.88 -6.03 7.85
N GLY A 106 -11.58 -6.32 7.69
CA GLY A 106 -10.55 -5.28 7.54
C GLY A 106 -10.84 -4.37 6.34
N ILE A 107 -11.11 -4.95 5.18
CA ILE A 107 -11.43 -4.19 3.96
C ILE A 107 -12.72 -3.37 4.14
N LEU A 108 -13.78 -3.95 4.70
CA LEU A 108 -15.05 -3.25 4.93
C LEU A 108 -14.88 -2.06 5.89
N VAL A 109 -14.18 -2.27 7.00
CA VAL A 109 -13.91 -1.24 7.99
C VAL A 109 -13.04 -0.13 7.38
N THR A 110 -12.01 -0.49 6.62
CA THR A 110 -11.15 0.52 5.98
C THR A 110 -11.91 1.33 4.93
N LEU A 111 -12.76 0.70 4.11
CA LEU A 111 -13.62 1.42 3.16
C LEU A 111 -14.58 2.37 3.87
N TRP A 112 -15.16 1.96 4.99
CA TRP A 112 -16.03 2.84 5.76
C TRP A 112 -15.26 4.03 6.39
N ILE A 113 -14.05 3.79 6.87
CA ILE A 113 -13.18 4.82 7.47
C ILE A 113 -12.65 5.81 6.42
N ILE A 114 -12.34 5.34 5.21
CA ILE A 114 -11.71 6.15 4.17
C ILE A 114 -12.58 7.34 3.74
N ASP A 115 -13.89 7.18 3.82
CA ASP A 115 -14.88 8.21 3.50
C ASP A 115 -15.10 9.20 4.65
N ARG A 116 -14.77 8.82 5.89
CA ARG A 116 -14.91 9.68 7.09
C ARG A 116 -13.66 10.48 7.39
N ILE A 117 -12.50 9.82 7.41
CA ILE A 117 -11.23 10.38 7.93
C ILE A 117 -10.37 10.99 6.79
N GLY A 118 -10.64 10.61 5.55
CA GLY A 118 -9.84 10.96 4.37
C GLY A 118 -8.85 9.86 3.99
N ARG A 119 -8.41 9.87 2.73
CA ARG A 119 -7.65 8.75 2.14
C ARG A 119 -6.24 8.67 2.69
N ARG A 120 -5.54 9.80 2.81
CA ARG A 120 -4.13 9.85 3.24
C ARG A 120 -3.95 9.41 4.68
N LYS A 121 -4.81 9.92 5.57
CA LYS A 121 -4.80 9.57 7.00
C LYS A 121 -5.15 8.11 7.21
N THR A 122 -6.13 7.59 6.47
CA THR A 122 -6.52 6.18 6.56
C THR A 122 -5.38 5.24 6.15
N MET A 123 -4.65 5.56 5.06
CA MET A 123 -3.44 4.82 4.68
C MET A 123 -2.37 4.87 5.77
N ALA A 124 -2.04 6.07 6.28
CA ALA A 124 -1.01 6.23 7.31
C ALA A 124 -1.36 5.49 8.60
N VAL A 125 -2.60 5.60 9.08
CA VAL A 125 -3.08 4.90 10.28
C VAL A 125 -3.01 3.39 10.09
N SER A 126 -3.37 2.88 8.91
CA SER A 126 -3.31 1.44 8.62
C SER A 126 -1.89 0.89 8.72
N PHE A 127 -0.91 1.58 8.12
CA PHE A 127 0.50 1.16 8.20
C PHE A 127 1.10 1.31 9.61
N LEU A 128 0.72 2.37 10.35
CA LEU A 128 1.14 2.53 11.75
C LEU A 128 0.57 1.43 12.64
N MET A 129 -0.71 1.10 12.48
CA MET A 129 -1.34 0.04 13.26
C MET A 129 -0.72 -1.31 12.95
N PHE A 130 -0.50 -1.63 11.67
CA PHE A 130 0.23 -2.84 11.30
C PHE A 130 1.60 -2.92 11.99
N SER A 131 2.40 -1.85 11.92
CA SER A 131 3.72 -1.82 12.57
C SER A 131 3.62 -2.01 14.09
N LEU A 132 2.65 -1.36 14.74
CA LEU A 132 2.44 -1.50 16.17
C LEU A 132 2.11 -2.95 16.55
N PHE A 133 1.16 -3.59 15.87
CA PHE A 133 0.80 -4.97 16.14
C PHE A 133 1.92 -5.95 15.76
N ALA A 134 2.70 -5.66 14.71
CA ALA A 134 3.90 -6.43 14.39
C ALA A 134 4.99 -6.30 15.46
N LEU A 135 5.15 -5.13 16.08
CA LEU A 135 6.07 -4.94 17.21
C LEU A 135 5.57 -5.62 18.49
N LEU A 136 4.26 -5.70 18.71
CA LEU A 136 3.70 -6.44 19.85
C LEU A 136 4.02 -7.94 19.79
N LEU A 137 4.29 -8.49 18.61
CA LEU A 137 4.75 -9.88 18.44
C LEU A 137 6.16 -10.15 18.99
N PHE A 138 6.93 -9.10 19.35
CA PHE A 138 8.21 -9.27 20.05
C PHE A 138 8.00 -9.71 21.51
N ILE A 139 6.86 -9.38 22.09
CA ILE A 139 6.54 -9.72 23.47
C ILE A 139 6.08 -11.18 23.48
N CYS A 140 6.58 -11.94 24.45
CA CYS A 140 6.10 -13.31 24.70
C CYS A 140 4.62 -13.24 25.10
N VAL A 141 3.77 -13.72 24.19
CA VAL A 141 2.31 -13.79 24.36
C VAL A 141 1.82 -15.19 24.03
N GLY A 142 0.76 -15.63 24.72
CA GLY A 142 0.17 -16.94 24.45
C GLY A 142 -0.52 -17.01 23.08
N ARG A 143 -0.73 -18.23 22.59
CA ARG A 143 -1.38 -18.54 21.30
C ARG A 143 -2.59 -17.68 20.93
N LEU A 144 -3.54 -17.49 21.86
CA LEU A 144 -4.74 -16.68 21.60
C LEU A 144 -4.40 -15.22 21.29
N ALA A 145 -3.50 -14.62 22.06
CA ALA A 145 -3.07 -13.23 21.88
C ALA A 145 -2.26 -13.07 20.58
N LEU A 146 -1.42 -14.06 20.25
CA LEU A 146 -0.70 -14.12 18.98
C LEU A 146 -1.66 -14.14 17.79
N THR A 147 -2.64 -15.06 17.79
CA THR A 147 -3.66 -15.13 16.73
C THR A 147 -4.43 -13.81 16.63
N ALA A 148 -4.78 -13.18 17.77
CA ALA A 148 -5.47 -11.89 17.78
C ALA A 148 -4.61 -10.74 17.20
N PHE A 149 -3.32 -10.66 17.54
CA PHE A 149 -2.43 -9.63 17.00
C PHE A 149 -2.19 -9.83 15.50
N LEU A 150 -2.01 -11.07 15.04
CA LEU A 150 -1.91 -11.37 13.62
C LEU A 150 -3.21 -11.09 12.86
N PHE A 151 -4.36 -11.40 13.46
CA PHE A 151 -5.68 -11.07 12.91
C PHE A 151 -5.78 -9.57 12.64
N ILE A 152 -5.44 -8.74 13.65
CA ILE A 152 -5.52 -7.29 13.55
C ILE A 152 -4.48 -6.73 12.57
N ALA A 153 -3.22 -7.18 12.66
CA ALA A 153 -2.18 -6.77 11.72
C ALA A 153 -2.57 -7.08 10.27
N ARG A 154 -3.10 -8.28 10.02
CA ARG A 154 -3.54 -8.71 8.69
C ARG A 154 -4.72 -7.90 8.16
N ALA A 155 -5.66 -7.53 9.03
CA ALA A 155 -6.77 -6.65 8.67
C ALA A 155 -6.26 -5.25 8.23
N PHE A 156 -5.33 -4.67 8.98
CA PHE A 156 -4.80 -3.33 8.69
C PHE A 156 -3.90 -3.27 7.46
N ILE A 157 -3.04 -4.27 7.22
CA ILE A 157 -2.20 -4.29 6.01
C ILE A 157 -3.05 -4.46 4.75
N SER A 158 -4.07 -5.32 4.80
CA SER A 158 -5.05 -5.49 3.72
C SER A 158 -5.85 -4.21 3.48
N GLY A 159 -6.32 -3.56 4.56
CA GLY A 159 -6.97 -2.26 4.50
C GLY A 159 -6.09 -1.18 3.88
N GLY A 160 -4.82 -1.10 4.28
CA GLY A 160 -3.85 -0.17 3.71
C GLY A 160 -3.63 -0.39 2.20
N PHE A 161 -3.69 -1.65 1.74
CA PHE A 161 -3.64 -1.97 0.32
C PHE A 161 -4.85 -1.42 -0.42
N GLN A 162 -6.06 -1.66 0.10
CA GLN A 162 -7.27 -1.12 -0.53
C GLN A 162 -7.31 0.40 -0.55
N ALA A 163 -6.88 1.04 0.53
CA ALA A 163 -6.80 2.50 0.57
C ALA A 163 -5.81 3.03 -0.49
N ALA A 164 -4.71 2.34 -0.74
CA ALA A 164 -3.78 2.68 -1.83
C ALA A 164 -4.40 2.47 -3.23
N TYR A 165 -5.17 1.38 -3.44
CA TYR A 165 -5.89 1.15 -4.71
C TYR A 165 -6.93 2.21 -5.02
N VAL A 166 -7.60 2.75 -4.01
CA VAL A 166 -8.57 3.86 -4.18
C VAL A 166 -7.85 5.17 -4.41
N TYR A 167 -6.80 5.45 -3.63
CA TYR A 167 -6.10 6.73 -3.69
C TYR A 167 -5.30 6.93 -4.98
N THR A 168 -4.64 5.90 -5.50
CA THR A 168 -3.82 6.00 -6.72
C THR A 168 -4.59 6.56 -7.94
N PRO A 169 -5.76 6.03 -8.35
CA PRO A 169 -6.53 6.60 -9.46
C PRO A 169 -7.17 7.96 -9.14
N GLU A 170 -7.41 8.29 -7.86
CA GLU A 170 -7.92 9.61 -7.47
C GLU A 170 -6.87 10.73 -7.63
N VAL A 171 -5.58 10.39 -7.57
CA VAL A 171 -4.47 11.36 -7.72
C VAL A 171 -4.16 11.70 -9.18
N TYR A 172 -4.34 10.75 -10.09
CA TYR A 172 -3.96 10.91 -11.49
C TYR A 172 -5.15 11.38 -12.35
N PRO A 173 -4.92 12.21 -13.38
CA PRO A 173 -5.97 12.60 -14.34
C PRO A 173 -6.36 11.42 -15.22
N THR A 174 -7.59 11.42 -15.75
CA THR A 174 -8.20 10.27 -16.47
C THR A 174 -7.27 9.65 -17.53
N ALA A 175 -6.54 10.48 -18.27
CA ALA A 175 -5.61 10.05 -19.32
C ALA A 175 -4.41 9.21 -18.82
N THR A 176 -3.94 9.41 -17.58
CA THR A 176 -2.77 8.72 -17.01
C THR A 176 -3.10 7.83 -15.82
N ARG A 177 -4.36 7.73 -15.38
CA ARG A 177 -4.80 6.88 -14.25
C ARG A 177 -4.36 5.43 -14.38
N ALA A 178 -4.62 4.82 -15.53
CA ALA A 178 -4.29 3.41 -15.76
C ALA A 178 -2.78 3.16 -15.70
N LEU A 179 -1.97 4.10 -16.20
CA LEU A 179 -0.50 4.03 -16.14
C LEU A 179 0.02 4.26 -14.72
N GLY A 180 -0.57 5.21 -13.99
CA GLY A 180 -0.25 5.45 -12.58
C GLY A 180 -0.49 4.20 -11.73
N LEU A 181 -1.68 3.61 -11.85
CA LEU A 181 -2.01 2.37 -11.14
C LEU A 181 -1.15 1.19 -11.61
N GLY A 182 -0.93 1.04 -12.91
CA GLY A 182 -0.11 -0.04 -13.48
C GLY A 182 1.35 0.00 -13.01
N THR A 183 1.97 1.18 -12.98
CA THR A 183 3.35 1.33 -12.48
C THR A 183 3.47 1.08 -10.99
N CYS A 184 2.51 1.58 -10.18
CA CYS A 184 2.46 1.29 -8.75
C CYS A 184 2.28 -0.20 -8.47
N SER A 185 1.37 -0.86 -9.19
CA SER A 185 1.16 -2.31 -9.12
C SER A 185 2.41 -3.09 -9.55
N GLY A 186 3.12 -2.64 -10.58
CA GLY A 186 4.41 -3.20 -10.97
C GLY A 186 5.42 -3.17 -9.82
N MET A 187 5.52 -2.05 -9.12
CA MET A 187 6.41 -1.93 -7.97
C MET A 187 5.99 -2.82 -6.78
N ALA A 188 4.69 -2.99 -6.53
CA ALA A 188 4.20 -3.95 -5.55
C ALA A 188 4.60 -5.39 -5.90
N ARG A 189 4.60 -5.78 -7.18
CA ARG A 189 5.07 -7.11 -7.59
C ARG A 189 6.55 -7.30 -7.31
N VAL A 190 7.37 -6.28 -7.49
CA VAL A 190 8.79 -6.33 -7.11
C VAL A 190 8.94 -6.56 -5.60
N GLY A 191 8.15 -5.87 -4.77
CA GLY A 191 8.14 -6.11 -3.31
C GLY A 191 7.73 -7.54 -2.95
N ALA A 192 6.67 -8.05 -3.60
CA ALA A 192 6.21 -9.42 -3.42
C ALA A 192 7.28 -10.46 -3.80
N LEU A 193 8.00 -10.25 -4.90
CA LEU A 193 9.06 -11.14 -5.36
C LEU A 193 10.27 -11.15 -4.43
N ILE A 194 10.63 -9.99 -3.87
CA ILE A 194 11.78 -9.87 -2.94
C ILE A 194 11.47 -10.53 -1.58
N THR A 195 10.21 -10.52 -1.17
CA THR A 195 9.76 -11.01 0.14
C THR A 195 10.25 -12.42 0.47
N PRO A 196 9.99 -13.48 -0.33
CA PRO A 196 10.40 -14.84 0.03
C PRO A 196 11.92 -14.99 0.14
N PHE A 197 12.71 -14.29 -0.68
CA PHE A 197 14.17 -14.33 -0.58
C PHE A 197 14.66 -13.73 0.74
N ILE A 198 14.11 -12.58 1.14
CA ILE A 198 14.45 -11.94 2.42
C ILE A 198 13.94 -12.80 3.58
N ALA A 199 12.71 -13.29 3.50
CA ALA A 199 12.11 -14.15 4.53
C ALA A 199 12.99 -15.38 4.77
N GLN A 200 13.38 -16.10 3.72
CA GLN A 200 14.19 -17.30 3.83
C GLN A 200 15.54 -17.04 4.52
N VAL A 201 16.27 -16.02 4.10
CA VAL A 201 17.59 -15.69 4.69
C VAL A 201 17.46 -15.17 6.13
N MET A 202 16.44 -14.36 6.41
CA MET A 202 16.28 -13.74 7.74
C MET A 202 15.69 -14.71 8.76
N LEU A 203 14.78 -15.60 8.36
CA LEU A 203 14.20 -16.63 9.24
C LEU A 203 15.25 -17.63 9.73
N GLU A 204 16.24 -17.97 8.91
CA GLU A 204 17.38 -18.80 9.33
C GLU A 204 18.21 -18.14 10.44
N SER A 205 18.27 -16.81 10.46
CA SER A 205 19.02 -16.07 11.48
C SER A 205 18.18 -15.81 12.73
N SER A 206 17.04 -15.11 12.59
CA SER A 206 16.14 -14.81 13.70
C SER A 206 14.78 -14.28 13.22
N ILE A 207 13.70 -14.83 13.76
CA ILE A 207 12.32 -14.39 13.54
C ILE A 207 12.12 -12.92 13.94
N TYR A 208 12.77 -12.46 15.03
CA TYR A 208 12.67 -11.08 15.51
C TYR A 208 13.30 -10.06 14.54
N LEU A 209 14.38 -10.47 13.85
CA LEU A 209 15.02 -9.63 12.84
C LEU A 209 14.08 -9.44 11.64
N THR A 210 13.47 -10.52 11.17
CA THR A 210 12.47 -10.52 10.10
C THR A 210 11.28 -9.61 10.44
N LEU A 211 10.73 -9.74 11.66
CA LEU A 211 9.65 -8.86 12.15
C LEU A 211 10.05 -7.39 12.18
N SER A 212 11.27 -7.08 12.62
CA SER A 212 11.80 -5.71 12.68
C SER A 212 11.86 -5.08 11.30
N VAL A 213 12.28 -5.85 10.29
CA VAL A 213 12.43 -5.37 8.90
C VAL A 213 11.06 -5.04 8.31
N TYR A 214 10.07 -5.94 8.43
CA TYR A 214 8.73 -5.69 7.91
C TYR A 214 8.02 -4.54 8.63
N SER A 215 8.14 -4.50 9.97
CA SER A 215 7.56 -3.42 10.77
C SER A 215 8.20 -2.06 10.44
N GLY A 216 9.53 -2.01 10.36
CA GLY A 216 10.27 -0.79 10.00
C GLY A 216 9.94 -0.31 8.59
N CYS A 217 9.78 -1.22 7.62
CA CYS A 217 9.37 -0.87 6.27
C CYS A 217 7.98 -0.21 6.26
N CYS A 218 7.02 -0.76 7.01
CA CYS A 218 5.68 -0.18 7.15
C CYS A 218 5.68 1.15 7.90
N LEU A 219 6.55 1.37 8.90
CA LEU A 219 6.70 2.69 9.53
C LEU A 219 7.20 3.73 8.53
N LEU A 220 8.17 3.38 7.71
CA LEU A 220 8.62 4.26 6.63
C LEU A 220 7.50 4.53 5.63
N ALA A 221 6.67 3.53 5.31
CA ALA A 221 5.51 3.72 4.43
C ALA A 221 4.42 4.59 5.08
N ALA A 222 4.23 4.51 6.39
CA ALA A 222 3.35 5.41 7.13
C ALA A 222 3.86 6.85 7.08
N LEU A 223 5.16 7.06 7.27
CA LEU A 223 5.78 8.38 7.15
C LEU A 223 5.68 8.90 5.71
N ALA A 224 5.94 8.05 4.71
CA ALA A 224 5.76 8.39 3.30
C ALA A 224 4.30 8.77 3.01
N SER A 225 3.33 8.05 3.60
CA SER A 225 1.89 8.35 3.54
C SER A 225 1.59 9.72 4.14
N CYS A 226 2.21 10.04 5.27
CA CYS A 226 2.16 11.36 5.89
C CYS A 226 2.89 12.45 5.10
N PHE A 227 3.69 12.16 4.07
CA PHE A 227 4.32 13.18 3.21
C PHE A 227 3.59 13.39 1.89
N LEU A 228 2.49 12.67 1.61
CA LEU A 228 1.74 12.91 0.37
C LEU A 228 1.17 14.33 0.34
N PRO A 229 1.43 15.12 -0.71
CA PRO A 229 1.01 16.51 -0.76
C PRO A 229 -0.49 16.69 -1.03
N ILE A 230 -1.19 15.63 -1.45
CA ILE A 230 -2.57 15.70 -1.96
C ILE A 230 -3.49 14.95 -1.00
N GLU A 231 -4.61 15.58 -0.62
CA GLU A 231 -5.76 14.92 0.00
C GLU A 231 -6.87 14.88 -1.05
N THR A 232 -7.37 13.69 -1.38
CA THR A 232 -8.36 13.46 -2.45
C THR A 232 -9.81 13.50 -1.96
N MET A 233 -10.03 13.65 -0.66
CA MET A 233 -11.37 13.67 -0.06
C MET A 233 -12.24 14.79 -0.66
N GLY A 234 -13.40 14.42 -1.21
CA GLY A 234 -14.39 15.35 -1.75
C GLY A 234 -14.05 15.95 -3.13
N ARG A 235 -12.96 15.52 -3.77
CA ARG A 235 -12.67 15.89 -5.17
C ARG A 235 -13.48 15.00 -6.11
N GLY A 236 -14.36 15.61 -6.91
CA GLY A 236 -14.96 14.90 -8.04
C GLY A 236 -13.87 14.48 -9.02
N LEU A 237 -14.05 13.35 -9.70
CA LEU A 237 -13.21 12.92 -10.82
C LEU A 237 -13.45 13.88 -12.01
N GLN A 238 -13.03 15.15 -11.90
CA GLN A 238 -13.20 16.13 -12.96
C GLN A 238 -12.29 15.75 -14.13
N GLU A 239 -12.87 15.86 -15.33
CA GLU A 239 -12.24 15.80 -16.65
C GLU A 239 -11.28 16.97 -16.88
N SER A 240 -10.64 17.48 -15.84
CA SER A 240 -9.76 18.65 -15.95
C SER A 240 -8.58 18.27 -16.86
N SER A 241 -8.41 19.09 -17.88
CA SER A 241 -7.29 19.02 -18.81
C SER A 241 -5.97 19.09 -18.02
N GLN A 242 -4.89 18.48 -18.54
CA GLN A 242 -3.56 18.44 -17.91
C GLN A 242 -3.05 19.82 -17.41
N GLN A 243 -3.50 20.92 -18.04
CA GLN A 243 -3.14 22.30 -17.68
C GLN A 243 -3.80 22.78 -16.38
N GLU A 244 -5.07 22.46 -16.14
CA GLU A 244 -5.79 22.84 -14.91
C GLU A 244 -5.24 22.07 -13.69
N TRP A 245 -4.93 20.78 -13.87
CA TRP A 245 -4.27 19.96 -12.84
C TRP A 245 -2.89 20.52 -12.46
N GLY A 246 -2.11 20.97 -13.45
CA GLY A 246 -0.80 21.56 -13.20
C GLY A 246 -0.88 22.87 -12.41
N GLN A 247 -1.89 23.70 -12.69
CA GLN A 247 -2.11 24.96 -11.96
C GLN A 247 -2.57 24.73 -10.52
N GLU A 248 -3.42 23.73 -10.23
CA GLU A 248 -3.78 23.39 -8.85
C GLU A 248 -2.59 22.88 -8.03
N MET A 249 -1.70 22.10 -8.65
CA MET A 249 -0.50 21.59 -7.99
C MET A 249 0.56 22.67 -7.75
N VAL A 250 0.69 23.64 -8.66
CA VAL A 250 1.60 24.78 -8.51
C VAL A 250 1.03 25.85 -7.58
N GLY A 251 -0.27 26.11 -7.64
CA GLY A 251 -0.98 27.14 -6.85
C GLY A 251 -0.90 26.96 -5.34
N ARG A 252 -0.63 25.74 -4.86
CA ARG A 252 -0.40 25.47 -3.44
C ARG A 252 1.01 25.80 -2.94
N THR A 253 1.95 26.14 -3.82
CA THR A 253 3.29 26.61 -3.42
C THR A 253 3.32 28.12 -3.18
N HIS A 254 2.30 28.87 -3.60
CA HIS A 254 2.31 30.34 -3.59
C HIS A 254 1.17 31.01 -2.80
N CYS A 255 0.29 30.27 -2.14
CA CYS A 255 -0.78 30.87 -1.33
C CYS A 255 -0.31 31.15 0.11
N SER A 256 0.67 32.05 0.23
CA SER A 256 0.91 32.84 1.44
C SER A 256 1.21 34.29 1.04
N SER A 257 0.20 34.99 0.53
CA SER A 257 0.07 36.46 0.60
C SER A 257 -1.11 36.93 -0.22
N SER A 258 -1.79 37.95 0.30
CA SER A 258 -2.86 38.75 -0.32
C SER A 258 -4.29 38.18 -0.28
N SER A 259 -4.89 38.26 0.92
CA SER A 259 -6.33 38.46 1.07
C SER A 259 -6.56 39.72 1.90
N THR A 260 -6.53 40.90 1.27
CA THR A 260 -7.44 42.03 1.60
C THR A 260 -7.25 43.19 0.61
N ARG A 261 -8.20 43.35 -0.32
CA ARG A 261 -8.72 44.66 -0.77
C ARG A 261 -9.84 44.47 -1.80
N SER A 262 -11.07 44.74 -1.40
CA SER A 262 -11.99 45.67 -2.09
C SER A 262 -13.37 45.63 -1.42
N THR A 263 -13.57 46.56 -0.50
CA THR A 263 -14.82 47.32 -0.32
C THR A 263 -14.40 48.78 -0.35
#